data_AF-A0A945ZJ97-F1
#
_entry.id   AF-A0A945ZJ97-F1
#
_cell.length_a   1.000
_cell.length_b   1.000
_cell.length_c   1.000
_cell.angle_alpha   90.00
_cell.angle_beta   90.00
_cell.angle_gamma   90.00
#
_symmetry.space_group_name_H-M   'P 1'
#
loop_
_entity.id
_entity.type
_entity.pdbx_description
1 polymer ?
#
loop_
_entity_poly.entity_id
_entity_poly.type
_entity_poly.pdbx_seq_one_letter_code
_entity_poly.pdbx_strand_id
1 'polypeptide(L)'
;MQEEALEYHRGGKIHLEAKHKLENQADLQLTYTPGMGYAAEAIIEDKSKSFDYSWRQSAVAIVCNGTAVLGYGNVGPEAALPVMEGKSVVFKRFAELNAVPLCINETEPEAIVRFCHQIQPSFGGILLEDIKAPECFEIERQLKNTLAIPIFHDDQHGTAVVVLAGLINTLKLTEQTADNLKIVINGAGAAGLATARLLHEYGFKNITLLDSKGIVCRERADLNKYKIEALEYTNLENTSGQLIDALNQADIFIGLSKANLLGAAEIAAMKPEPIVFALANPVPEIMPDLAKQLGVKIIATGRADYPNQVNNVLAFPGILKAAMDKKSQINNKMLISAAQGLAACVENPCFEKIIPMAFDDGVFDSVYQAIMQN
;
A
#
# COMPACT_ATOMS: atom_id res chain seq x y z
N MET A 1 -16.94 18.58 -11.43
CA MET A 1 -15.87 17.64 -11.03
C MET A 1 -14.65 17.66 -11.94
N GLN A 2 -14.70 17.29 -13.22
CA GLN A 2 -13.47 17.21 -14.04
C GLN A 2 -12.76 18.56 -14.21
N GLU A 3 -13.50 19.62 -14.55
CA GLU A 3 -12.94 20.96 -14.72
C GLU A 3 -12.33 21.50 -13.42
N GLU A 4 -13.05 21.33 -12.29
CA GLU A 4 -12.57 21.68 -10.96
C GLU A 4 -11.28 20.93 -10.61
N ALA A 5 -11.20 19.64 -10.93
CA ALA A 5 -10.00 18.84 -10.69
C ALA A 5 -8.82 19.33 -11.53
N LEU A 6 -9.02 19.69 -12.80
CA LEU A 6 -7.95 20.23 -13.64
C LEU A 6 -7.47 21.59 -13.15
N GLU A 7 -8.38 22.48 -12.75
CA GLU A 7 -8.02 23.78 -12.22
C GLU A 7 -7.26 23.66 -10.89
N TYR A 8 -7.68 22.74 -10.01
CA TYR A 8 -6.95 22.43 -8.78
C TYR A 8 -5.50 21.97 -9.01
N HIS A 9 -5.23 21.31 -10.14
CA HIS A 9 -3.88 20.82 -10.49
C HIS A 9 -3.05 21.85 -11.27
N ARG A 10 -3.59 23.02 -11.61
CA ARG A 10 -2.86 24.05 -12.36
C ARG A 10 -1.65 24.54 -11.55
N GLY A 11 -0.44 24.24 -12.04
CA GLY A 11 0.82 24.60 -11.36
C GLY A 11 1.37 23.54 -10.41
N GLY A 12 0.73 22.37 -10.32
CA GLY A 12 1.13 21.27 -9.43
C GLY A 12 0.64 21.44 -7.99
N LYS A 13 0.88 20.43 -7.15
CA LYS A 13 0.40 20.36 -5.76
C LYS A 13 1.47 20.58 -4.70
N ILE A 14 2.72 20.69 -5.10
CA ILE A 14 3.88 20.82 -4.20
C ILE A 14 4.71 22.05 -4.55
N HIS A 15 5.31 22.65 -3.53
CA HIS A 15 6.32 23.68 -3.67
C HIS A 15 7.39 23.48 -2.59
N LEU A 16 8.58 24.01 -2.82
CA LEU A 16 9.66 23.98 -1.84
C LEU A 16 9.54 25.17 -0.89
N GLU A 17 9.59 24.90 0.40
CA GLU A 17 9.66 25.91 1.45
C GLU A 17 10.92 25.70 2.31
N ALA A 18 11.62 26.78 2.63
CA ALA A 18 12.81 26.72 3.47
C ALA A 18 12.42 26.50 4.94
N LYS A 19 13.08 25.55 5.60
CA LYS A 19 12.87 25.27 7.04
C LYS A 19 13.26 26.46 7.93
N HIS A 20 14.31 27.18 7.56
CA HIS A 20 14.78 28.38 8.24
C HIS A 20 14.64 29.57 7.30
N LYS A 21 14.17 30.70 7.84
CA LYS A 21 14.06 31.93 7.06
C LYS A 21 15.44 32.52 6.82
N LEU A 22 15.58 33.22 5.70
CA LEU A 22 16.79 33.93 5.30
C LEU A 22 16.49 35.43 5.28
N GLU A 23 16.56 36.08 6.45
CA GLU A 23 16.13 37.48 6.63
C GLU A 23 17.31 38.45 6.75
N ASN A 24 18.47 37.96 7.21
CA ASN A 24 19.64 38.80 7.45
C ASN A 24 20.97 38.09 7.12
N GLN A 25 22.08 38.83 7.26
CA GLN A 25 23.42 38.34 6.94
C GLN A 25 23.88 37.16 7.83
N ALA A 26 23.46 37.11 9.10
CA ALA A 26 23.81 36.02 10.00
C ALA A 26 23.11 34.72 9.57
N ASP A 27 21.83 34.79 9.16
CA ASP A 27 21.10 33.65 8.61
C ASP A 27 21.80 33.10 7.36
N LEU A 28 22.29 33.99 6.47
CA LEU A 28 23.02 33.62 5.26
C LEU A 28 24.34 32.94 5.58
N GLN A 29 25.08 33.44 6.56
CA GLN A 29 26.35 32.84 7.00
C GLN A 29 26.17 31.45 7.61
N LEU A 30 25.04 31.18 8.29
CA LEU A 30 24.72 29.87 8.84
C LEU A 30 24.20 28.90 7.77
N THR A 31 23.28 29.35 6.93
CA THR A 31 22.63 28.53 5.89
C THR A 31 23.58 28.19 4.75
N TYR A 32 24.49 29.10 4.42
CA TYR A 32 25.42 28.97 3.30
C TYR A 32 26.86 29.12 3.79
N THR A 33 27.72 29.81 3.04
CA THR A 33 29.14 29.96 3.40
C THR A 33 29.30 31.02 4.50
N PRO A 34 30.11 30.75 5.56
CA PRO A 34 30.91 29.55 5.79
C PRO A 34 30.21 28.42 6.57
N GLY A 35 29.04 28.66 7.17
CA GLY A 35 28.36 27.77 8.11
C GLY A 35 28.06 26.37 7.61
N MET A 36 27.65 26.23 6.34
CA MET A 36 27.42 24.92 5.70
C MET A 36 28.65 24.01 5.71
N GLY A 37 29.86 24.61 5.78
CA GLY A 37 31.13 23.89 5.85
C GLY A 37 31.23 23.03 7.11
N TYR A 38 30.78 23.53 8.27
CA TYR A 38 30.82 22.78 9.52
C TYR A 38 29.92 21.54 9.50
N ALA A 39 28.74 21.64 8.88
CA ALA A 39 27.86 20.49 8.67
C ALA A 39 28.51 19.45 7.73
N ALA A 40 29.16 19.92 6.65
CA ALA A 40 29.87 19.06 5.72
C ALA A 40 31.07 18.34 6.39
N GLU A 41 31.88 19.05 7.18
CA GLU A 41 32.99 18.48 7.96
C GLU A 41 32.50 17.38 8.91
N ALA A 42 31.41 17.65 9.64
CA ALA A 42 30.83 16.66 10.54
C ALA A 42 30.39 15.37 9.79
N ILE A 43 29.83 15.51 8.58
CA ILE A 43 29.42 14.37 7.73
C ILE A 43 30.62 13.64 7.11
N ILE A 44 31.71 14.36 6.81
CA ILE A 44 32.98 13.77 6.35
C ILE A 44 33.55 12.85 7.43
N GLU A 45 33.54 13.30 8.69
CA GLU A 45 33.99 12.52 9.85
C GLU A 45 33.09 11.31 10.13
N ASP A 46 31.77 11.48 10.02
CA ASP A 46 30.78 10.42 10.21
C ASP A 46 29.58 10.59 9.27
N LYS A 47 29.50 9.72 8.25
CA LYS A 47 28.42 9.74 7.24
C LYS A 47 27.02 9.61 7.84
N SER A 48 26.88 8.99 9.03
CA SER A 48 25.58 8.83 9.68
C SER A 48 24.97 10.16 10.13
N LYS A 49 25.80 11.17 10.41
CA LYS A 49 25.38 12.54 10.72
C LYS A 49 24.68 13.25 9.57
N SER A 50 24.69 12.67 8.35
CA SER A 50 23.85 13.16 7.26
C SER A 50 22.35 13.11 7.60
N PHE A 51 21.92 12.24 8.51
CA PHE A 51 20.55 12.25 9.04
C PHE A 51 20.30 13.42 10.00
N ASP A 52 21.31 13.88 10.74
CA ASP A 52 21.14 14.94 11.75
C ASP A 52 21.27 16.35 11.14
N TYR A 53 22.22 16.53 10.23
CA TYR A 53 22.60 17.84 9.67
C TYR A 53 22.11 18.07 8.24
N SER A 54 21.13 17.29 7.79
CA SER A 54 20.47 17.53 6.50
C SER A 54 19.00 17.13 6.56
N TRP A 55 18.27 17.45 5.49
CA TRP A 55 16.87 17.05 5.36
C TRP A 55 16.64 15.52 5.29
N ARG A 56 17.72 14.73 5.11
CA ARG A 56 17.69 13.28 4.84
C ARG A 56 16.83 12.50 5.83
N GLN A 57 16.83 12.86 7.13
CA GLN A 57 16.00 12.22 8.16
C GLN A 57 14.51 12.25 7.86
N SER A 58 14.03 13.27 7.15
CA SER A 58 12.61 13.47 6.85
C SER A 58 12.28 13.30 5.37
N ALA A 59 13.29 13.06 4.53
CA ALA A 59 13.15 13.05 3.08
C ALA A 59 12.76 11.65 2.58
N VAL A 60 11.71 11.57 1.77
CA VAL A 60 11.26 10.33 1.11
C VAL A 60 11.35 10.51 -0.40
N ALA A 61 11.92 9.53 -1.10
CA ALA A 61 11.81 9.45 -2.56
C ALA A 61 10.57 8.63 -2.93
N ILE A 62 9.64 9.21 -3.69
CA ILE A 62 8.54 8.46 -4.29
C ILE A 62 8.95 8.08 -5.71
N VAL A 63 9.43 6.85 -5.89
CA VAL A 63 9.96 6.34 -7.16
C VAL A 63 8.85 5.61 -7.90
N CYS A 64 8.57 6.08 -9.11
CA CYS A 64 7.51 5.57 -9.98
C CYS A 64 8.00 5.57 -11.43
N ASN A 65 7.56 4.61 -12.25
CA ASN A 65 7.83 4.64 -13.71
C ASN A 65 6.55 4.72 -14.57
N GLY A 66 5.40 4.88 -13.92
CA GLY A 66 4.10 5.08 -14.58
C GLY A 66 3.56 3.85 -15.31
N THR A 67 4.06 2.65 -15.00
CA THR A 67 3.69 1.41 -15.71
C THR A 67 2.41 0.76 -15.17
N ALA A 68 1.93 1.16 -14.00
CA ALA A 68 0.73 0.63 -13.37
C ALA A 68 -0.09 1.70 -12.63
N VAL A 69 -0.28 2.87 -13.24
CA VAL A 69 -0.97 4.01 -12.59
C VAL A 69 -2.46 3.74 -12.46
N LEU A 70 -2.92 3.55 -11.23
CA LEU A 70 -4.33 3.35 -10.90
C LEU A 70 -4.98 2.26 -11.80
N GLY A 71 -6.21 2.50 -12.27
CA GLY A 71 -6.89 1.65 -13.26
C GLY A 71 -6.50 1.95 -14.72
N TYR A 72 -5.57 2.88 -14.97
CA TYR A 72 -5.17 3.30 -16.33
C TYR A 72 -4.03 2.44 -16.89
N GLY A 73 -3.28 1.75 -16.04
CA GLY A 73 -2.17 0.90 -16.44
C GLY A 73 -0.93 1.70 -16.83
N ASN A 74 -0.30 1.35 -17.95
CA ASN A 74 0.92 2.02 -18.39
C ASN A 74 0.60 3.33 -19.12
N VAL A 75 0.82 4.45 -18.44
CA VAL A 75 0.59 5.81 -18.93
C VAL A 75 1.87 6.62 -19.07
N GLY A 76 3.01 6.06 -18.66
CA GLY A 76 4.31 6.73 -18.65
C GLY A 76 4.52 7.65 -17.44
N PRO A 77 5.77 8.10 -17.22
CA PRO A 77 6.16 8.82 -16.01
C PRO A 77 5.51 10.20 -15.89
N GLU A 78 5.29 10.92 -16.98
CA GLU A 78 4.71 12.28 -16.94
C GLU A 78 3.25 12.24 -16.47
N ALA A 79 2.47 11.26 -16.94
CA ALA A 79 1.08 11.10 -16.53
C ALA A 79 0.92 10.59 -15.09
N ALA A 80 1.96 9.95 -14.53
CA ALA A 80 2.00 9.52 -13.13
C ALA A 80 2.29 10.67 -12.16
N LEU A 81 2.92 11.75 -12.61
CA LEU A 81 3.42 12.82 -11.75
C LEU A 81 2.34 13.45 -10.84
N PRO A 82 1.12 13.78 -11.32
CA PRO A 82 0.07 14.28 -10.45
C PRO A 82 -0.29 13.29 -9.34
N VAL A 83 -0.27 11.98 -9.58
CA VAL A 83 -0.56 10.97 -8.54
C VAL A 83 0.54 11.01 -7.47
N MET A 84 1.81 11.05 -7.90
CA MET A 84 2.96 11.09 -6.99
C MET A 84 3.02 12.38 -6.16
N GLU A 85 2.70 13.54 -6.74
CA GLU A 85 2.56 14.79 -5.98
C GLU A 85 1.46 14.68 -4.91
N GLY A 86 0.36 13.97 -5.22
CA GLY A 86 -0.70 13.71 -4.24
C GLY A 86 -0.18 12.95 -3.02
N LYS A 87 0.64 11.92 -3.25
CA LYS A 87 1.28 11.17 -2.16
C LYS A 87 2.27 12.02 -1.37
N SER A 88 2.98 12.94 -2.03
CA SER A 88 3.83 13.91 -1.33
C SER A 88 3.05 14.77 -0.34
N VAL A 89 1.88 15.28 -0.74
CA VAL A 89 0.99 16.06 0.13
C VAL A 89 0.48 15.23 1.31
N VAL A 90 0.11 13.97 1.06
CA VAL A 90 -0.34 13.04 2.12
C VAL A 90 0.77 12.78 3.13
N PHE A 91 1.99 12.47 2.70
CA PHE A 91 3.14 12.32 3.61
C PHE A 91 3.36 13.56 4.45
N LYS A 92 3.32 14.74 3.84
CA LYS A 92 3.50 16.00 4.55
C LYS A 92 2.42 16.21 5.61
N ARG A 93 1.16 15.94 5.26
CA ARG A 93 0.01 16.19 6.12
C ARG A 93 -0.07 15.24 7.33
N PHE A 94 0.29 13.98 7.14
CA PHE A 94 -0.03 12.91 8.09
C PHE A 94 1.18 12.23 8.74
N ALA A 95 2.39 12.46 8.23
CA ALA A 95 3.63 11.92 8.82
C ALA A 95 4.74 12.97 8.96
N GLU A 96 4.47 14.23 8.61
CA GLU A 96 5.45 15.32 8.56
C GLU A 96 6.72 15.01 7.72
N LEU A 97 6.59 14.08 6.78
CA LEU A 97 7.67 13.69 5.87
C LEU A 97 7.69 14.59 4.62
N ASN A 98 8.89 14.92 4.17
CA ASN A 98 9.13 15.72 2.97
C ASN A 98 9.38 14.76 1.80
N ALA A 99 8.31 14.38 1.10
CA ALA A 99 8.40 13.41 0.02
C ALA A 99 8.51 14.07 -1.35
N VAL A 100 9.45 13.59 -2.18
CA VAL A 100 9.73 14.12 -3.52
C VAL A 100 9.30 13.10 -4.57
N PRO A 101 8.46 13.49 -5.54
CA PRO A 101 8.09 12.61 -6.64
C PRO A 101 9.24 12.47 -7.64
N LEU A 102 9.66 11.24 -7.90
CA LEU A 102 10.69 10.87 -8.86
C LEU A 102 10.10 9.89 -9.89
N CYS A 103 9.35 10.45 -10.85
CA CYS A 103 8.83 9.71 -11.99
C CYS A 103 9.94 9.49 -13.03
N ILE A 104 10.41 8.26 -13.18
CA ILE A 104 11.54 7.89 -14.03
C ILE A 104 11.08 7.23 -15.33
N ASN A 105 11.71 7.62 -16.45
CA ASN A 105 11.47 6.99 -17.75
C ASN A 105 12.40 5.78 -17.93
N GLU A 106 12.18 4.75 -17.10
CA GLU A 106 12.94 3.50 -17.13
C GLU A 106 12.04 2.33 -16.73
N THR A 107 12.18 1.20 -17.42
CA THR A 107 11.37 0.00 -17.22
C THR A 107 12.20 -1.23 -16.86
N GLU A 108 13.51 -1.18 -17.07
CA GLU A 108 14.43 -2.27 -16.75
C GLU A 108 14.65 -2.34 -15.21
N PRO A 109 14.30 -3.46 -14.55
CA PRO A 109 14.39 -3.58 -13.10
C PRO A 109 15.76 -3.22 -12.51
N GLU A 110 16.86 -3.69 -13.09
CA GLU A 110 18.20 -3.41 -12.59
C GLU A 110 18.58 -1.92 -12.74
N ALA A 111 18.12 -1.26 -13.79
CA ALA A 111 18.31 0.17 -14.01
C ALA A 111 17.57 1.00 -12.96
N ILE A 112 16.34 0.61 -12.62
CA ILE A 112 15.58 1.23 -11.52
C ILE A 112 16.29 0.99 -10.19
N VAL A 113 16.81 -0.22 -9.97
CA VAL A 113 17.58 -0.54 -8.75
C VAL A 113 18.85 0.32 -8.67
N ARG A 114 19.61 0.44 -9.76
CA ARG A 114 20.80 1.31 -9.86
C ARG A 114 20.45 2.77 -9.60
N PHE A 115 19.34 3.27 -10.15
CA PHE A 115 18.87 4.62 -9.91
C PHE A 115 18.62 4.87 -8.42
N CYS A 116 17.86 3.99 -7.76
CA CYS A 116 17.60 4.06 -6.32
C CYS A 116 18.90 4.03 -5.49
N HIS A 117 19.88 3.22 -5.88
CA HIS A 117 21.21 3.20 -5.26
C HIS A 117 21.94 4.53 -5.35
N GLN A 118 21.85 5.23 -6.48
CA GLN A 118 22.52 6.51 -6.70
C GLN A 118 21.87 7.63 -5.88
N ILE A 119 20.54 7.62 -5.72
CA ILE A 119 19.83 8.68 -5.00
C ILE A 119 19.74 8.45 -3.48
N GLN A 120 20.00 7.24 -2.97
CA GLN A 120 19.85 6.94 -1.54
C GLN A 120 20.59 7.89 -0.57
N PRO A 121 21.73 8.55 -0.91
CA PRO A 121 22.37 9.48 0.03
C PRO A 121 21.51 10.71 0.33
N SER A 122 20.55 11.04 -0.53
CA SER A 122 19.67 12.22 -0.40
C SER A 122 18.40 11.95 0.40
N PHE A 123 18.04 10.68 0.65
CA PHE A 123 16.76 10.29 1.23
C PHE A 123 16.94 9.40 2.47
N GLY A 124 15.94 9.42 3.34
CA GLY A 124 15.83 8.56 4.52
C GLY A 124 14.95 7.35 4.31
N GLY A 125 14.13 7.33 3.25
CA GLY A 125 13.31 6.19 2.84
C GLY A 125 12.89 6.28 1.37
N ILE A 126 12.50 5.15 0.78
CA ILE A 126 11.98 5.08 -0.59
C ILE A 126 10.59 4.45 -0.57
N LEU A 127 9.64 5.15 -1.20
CA LEU A 127 8.34 4.62 -1.59
C LEU A 127 8.38 4.21 -3.06
N LEU A 128 8.14 2.95 -3.37
CA LEU A 128 7.89 2.45 -4.73
C LEU A 128 6.39 2.53 -5.03
N GLU A 129 6.05 3.04 -6.21
CA GLU A 129 4.66 3.32 -6.54
C GLU A 129 4.35 3.12 -8.04
N ASP A 130 3.17 2.55 -8.34
CA ASP A 130 2.65 2.40 -9.70
C ASP A 130 3.64 1.72 -10.66
N ILE A 131 4.37 0.72 -10.16
CA ILE A 131 5.29 -0.13 -10.92
C ILE A 131 4.60 -1.47 -11.17
N LYS A 132 4.53 -1.91 -12.43
CA LYS A 132 3.84 -3.14 -12.82
C LYS A 132 4.47 -4.39 -12.20
N ALA A 133 3.62 -5.39 -11.96
CA ALA A 133 4.04 -6.76 -11.70
C ALA A 133 4.37 -7.49 -13.01
N PRO A 134 5.33 -8.45 -13.02
CA PRO A 134 6.09 -8.93 -11.86
C PRO A 134 7.35 -8.12 -11.51
N GLU A 135 7.70 -7.11 -12.29
CA GLU A 135 8.94 -6.34 -12.13
C GLU A 135 9.05 -5.66 -10.75
N CYS A 136 7.94 -5.14 -10.23
CA CYS A 136 7.88 -4.49 -8.91
C CYS A 136 8.42 -5.36 -7.77
N PHE A 137 8.19 -6.68 -7.82
CA PHE A 137 8.63 -7.61 -6.79
C PHE A 137 10.15 -7.78 -6.80
N GLU A 138 10.75 -7.83 -7.99
CA GLU A 138 12.19 -7.97 -8.14
C GLU A 138 12.91 -6.70 -7.67
N ILE A 139 12.40 -5.54 -8.10
CA ILE A 139 12.90 -4.23 -7.71
C ILE A 139 12.87 -4.07 -6.20
N GLU A 140 11.70 -4.30 -5.57
CA GLU A 140 11.56 -4.17 -4.13
C GLU A 140 12.50 -5.12 -3.37
N ARG A 141 12.55 -6.38 -3.78
CA ARG A 141 13.39 -7.39 -3.13
C ARG A 141 14.87 -7.03 -3.20
N GLN A 142 15.36 -6.61 -4.37
CA GLN A 142 16.75 -6.18 -4.51
C GLN A 142 17.03 -4.97 -3.62
N LEU A 143 16.18 -3.94 -3.68
CA LEU A 143 16.37 -2.71 -2.90
C LEU A 143 16.35 -2.97 -1.38
N LYS A 144 15.43 -3.81 -0.89
CA LYS A 144 15.40 -4.18 0.54
C LYS A 144 16.68 -4.91 0.98
N ASN A 145 17.30 -5.67 0.09
CA ASN A 145 18.52 -6.44 0.39
C ASN A 145 19.80 -5.59 0.26
N THR A 146 19.79 -4.53 -0.54
CA THR A 146 21.01 -3.80 -0.89
C THR A 146 21.06 -2.37 -0.35
N LEU A 147 19.92 -1.77 0.04
CA LEU A 147 19.86 -0.41 0.60
C LEU A 147 19.79 -0.40 2.12
N ALA A 148 20.44 0.60 2.72
CA ALA A 148 20.44 0.82 4.17
C ALA A 148 19.23 1.62 4.68
N ILE A 149 18.38 2.13 3.78
CA ILE A 149 17.17 2.90 4.10
C ILE A 149 15.92 2.05 3.81
N PRO A 150 14.83 2.23 4.57
CA PRO A 150 13.60 1.47 4.39
C PRO A 150 13.00 1.65 2.99
N ILE A 151 12.57 0.52 2.42
CA ILE A 151 11.86 0.45 1.14
C ILE A 151 10.44 -0.04 1.40
N PHE A 152 9.45 0.70 0.87
CA PHE A 152 8.04 0.33 0.93
C PHE A 152 7.43 0.38 -0.47
N HIS A 153 6.66 -0.62 -0.84
CA HIS A 153 5.82 -0.55 -2.04
C HIS A 153 4.36 -0.44 -1.62
N ASP A 154 3.71 0.70 -1.91
CA ASP A 154 2.38 0.97 -1.37
C ASP A 154 1.30 0.08 -1.98
N ASP A 155 1.28 -0.08 -3.31
CA ASP A 155 0.27 -0.91 -3.98
C ASP A 155 0.24 -2.37 -3.49
N GLN A 156 1.40 -2.88 -3.07
CA GLN A 156 1.53 -4.21 -2.46
C GLN A 156 1.05 -4.18 -1.01
N HIS A 157 1.79 -3.48 -0.17
CA HIS A 157 1.71 -3.65 1.29
C HIS A 157 0.68 -2.74 1.93
N GLY A 158 0.49 -1.52 1.41
CA GLY A 158 -0.53 -0.60 1.91
C GLY A 158 -1.93 -1.19 1.77
N THR A 159 -2.23 -1.72 0.58
CA THR A 159 -3.49 -2.44 0.32
C THR A 159 -3.68 -3.61 1.30
N ALA A 160 -2.66 -4.46 1.44
CA ALA A 160 -2.71 -5.63 2.32
C ALA A 160 -2.99 -5.25 3.79
N VAL A 161 -2.35 -4.18 4.28
CA VAL A 161 -2.51 -3.68 5.66
C VAL A 161 -3.95 -3.23 5.91
N VAL A 162 -4.53 -2.43 5.02
CA VAL A 162 -5.88 -1.89 5.20
C VAL A 162 -6.94 -3.01 5.06
N VAL A 163 -6.72 -3.95 4.13
CA VAL A 163 -7.56 -5.15 4.02
C VAL A 163 -7.52 -5.96 5.31
N LEU A 164 -6.32 -6.25 5.83
CA LEU A 164 -6.19 -6.99 7.08
C LEU A 164 -6.84 -6.24 8.25
N ALA A 165 -6.69 -4.93 8.35
CA ALA A 165 -7.32 -4.12 9.39
C ALA A 165 -8.86 -4.23 9.35
N GLY A 166 -9.45 -4.13 8.16
CA GLY A 166 -10.89 -4.34 7.96
C GLY A 166 -11.33 -5.75 8.36
N LEU A 167 -10.54 -6.77 8.02
CA LEU A 167 -10.84 -8.15 8.40
C LEU A 167 -10.69 -8.40 9.91
N ILE A 168 -9.71 -7.78 10.58
CA ILE A 168 -9.57 -7.86 12.05
C ILE A 168 -10.85 -7.35 12.71
N ASN A 169 -11.37 -6.20 12.27
CA ASN A 169 -12.61 -5.66 12.82
C ASN A 169 -13.84 -6.47 12.40
N THR A 170 -13.82 -7.10 11.23
CA THR A 170 -14.86 -8.06 10.82
C THR A 170 -14.90 -9.29 11.72
N LEU A 171 -13.73 -9.85 12.08
CA LEU A 171 -13.63 -10.97 13.03
C LEU A 171 -14.22 -10.58 14.39
N LYS A 172 -13.87 -9.40 14.91
CA LYS A 172 -14.44 -8.86 16.16
C LYS A 172 -15.96 -8.73 16.09
N LEU A 173 -16.47 -8.13 15.01
CA LEU A 173 -17.90 -7.85 14.82
C LEU A 173 -18.75 -9.12 14.66
N THR A 174 -18.17 -10.16 14.06
CA THR A 174 -18.87 -11.43 13.78
C THR A 174 -18.58 -12.53 14.80
N GLU A 175 -17.72 -12.27 15.79
CA GLU A 175 -17.27 -13.23 16.80
C GLU A 175 -16.66 -14.50 16.19
N GLN A 176 -15.93 -14.35 15.07
CA GLN A 176 -15.30 -15.46 14.34
C GLN A 176 -13.77 -15.49 14.51
N THR A 177 -13.18 -16.64 14.19
CA THR A 177 -11.72 -16.85 14.17
C THR A 177 -11.20 -16.96 12.74
N ALA A 178 -9.97 -16.51 12.51
CA ALA A 178 -9.37 -16.41 11.17
C ALA A 178 -9.15 -17.78 10.48
N ASP A 179 -8.93 -18.83 11.26
CA ASP A 179 -8.58 -20.18 10.77
C ASP A 179 -9.73 -20.91 10.08
N ASN A 180 -10.98 -20.58 10.42
CA ASN A 180 -12.18 -21.25 9.92
C ASN A 180 -12.79 -20.62 8.65
N LEU A 181 -12.29 -19.46 8.24
CA LEU A 181 -12.87 -18.69 7.14
C LEU A 181 -12.24 -19.04 5.79
N LYS A 182 -13.09 -19.27 4.78
CA LYS A 182 -12.69 -19.46 3.39
C LYS A 182 -12.62 -18.11 2.66
N ILE A 183 -11.42 -17.72 2.26
CA ILE A 183 -11.13 -16.47 1.58
C ILE A 183 -10.81 -16.73 0.12
N VAL A 184 -11.49 -16.02 -0.78
CA VAL A 184 -11.20 -15.98 -2.20
C VAL A 184 -10.60 -14.64 -2.55
N ILE A 185 -9.36 -14.62 -3.05
CA ILE A 185 -8.70 -13.42 -3.55
C ILE A 185 -8.67 -13.49 -5.08
N ASN A 186 -9.38 -12.58 -5.74
CA ASN A 186 -9.36 -12.51 -7.20
C ASN A 186 -8.42 -11.39 -7.66
N GLY A 187 -7.26 -11.79 -8.17
CA GLY A 187 -6.20 -10.90 -8.63
C GLY A 187 -4.83 -11.30 -8.08
N ALA A 188 -4.10 -12.18 -8.78
CA ALA A 188 -2.74 -12.61 -8.40
C ALA A 188 -1.63 -11.63 -8.86
N GLY A 189 -1.88 -10.33 -8.73
CA GLY A 189 -0.91 -9.26 -8.96
C GLY A 189 -0.17 -8.86 -7.68
N ALA A 190 0.45 -7.67 -7.70
CA ALA A 190 1.19 -7.08 -6.59
C ALA A 190 0.38 -7.08 -5.27
N ALA A 191 -0.77 -6.41 -5.28
CA ALA A 191 -1.66 -6.31 -4.12
C ALA A 191 -2.17 -7.67 -3.63
N GLY A 192 -2.60 -8.56 -4.52
CA GLY A 192 -3.22 -9.82 -4.12
C GLY A 192 -2.24 -10.84 -3.55
N LEU A 193 -1.02 -10.91 -4.09
CA LEU A 193 0.04 -11.77 -3.53
C LEU A 193 0.48 -11.27 -2.14
N ALA A 194 0.67 -9.95 -1.97
CA ALA A 194 1.00 -9.34 -0.69
C ALA A 194 -0.13 -9.52 0.34
N THR A 195 -1.39 -9.31 -0.08
CA THR A 195 -2.57 -9.55 0.76
C THR A 195 -2.64 -11.00 1.21
N ALA A 196 -2.55 -11.96 0.29
CA ALA A 196 -2.59 -13.39 0.62
C ALA A 196 -1.51 -13.77 1.65
N ARG A 197 -0.29 -13.26 1.48
CA ARG A 197 0.83 -13.52 2.39
C ARG A 197 0.55 -12.95 3.78
N LEU A 198 0.14 -11.69 3.85
CA LEU A 198 -0.10 -11.01 5.12
C LEU A 198 -1.26 -11.65 5.90
N LEU A 199 -2.35 -12.03 5.22
CA LEU A 199 -3.46 -12.75 5.82
C LEU A 199 -3.03 -14.12 6.36
N HIS A 200 -2.21 -14.85 5.61
CA HIS A 200 -1.71 -16.16 6.06
C HIS A 200 -0.86 -16.06 7.33
N GLU A 201 0.05 -15.08 7.37
CA GLU A 201 0.92 -14.83 8.52
C GLU A 201 0.15 -14.33 9.74
N TYR A 202 -0.93 -13.58 9.53
CA TYR A 202 -1.85 -13.19 10.60
C TYR A 202 -2.59 -14.39 11.20
N GLY A 203 -3.04 -15.33 10.36
CA GLY A 203 -3.70 -16.55 10.84
C GLY A 203 -4.73 -17.18 9.90
N PHE A 204 -5.08 -16.55 8.77
CA PHE A 204 -6.04 -17.11 7.82
C PHE A 204 -5.44 -18.30 7.08
N LYS A 205 -6.08 -19.48 7.15
CA LYS A 205 -5.50 -20.72 6.58
C LYS A 205 -6.11 -21.15 5.25
N ASN A 206 -7.38 -20.81 4.99
CA ASN A 206 -8.08 -21.23 3.79
C ASN A 206 -8.17 -20.09 2.79
N ILE A 207 -7.06 -19.80 2.10
CA ILE A 207 -6.96 -18.72 1.10
C ILE A 207 -6.83 -19.33 -0.30
N THR A 208 -7.75 -18.99 -1.21
CA THR A 208 -7.68 -19.36 -2.63
C THR A 208 -7.40 -18.13 -3.47
N LEU A 209 -6.34 -18.16 -4.27
CA LEU A 209 -5.92 -17.06 -5.14
C LEU A 209 -6.30 -17.36 -6.60
N LEU A 210 -6.85 -16.37 -7.32
CA LEU A 210 -7.16 -16.46 -8.74
C LEU A 210 -6.40 -15.41 -9.56
N ASP A 211 -6.08 -15.78 -10.80
CA ASP A 211 -5.63 -14.86 -11.82
C ASP A 211 -6.55 -14.90 -13.06
N SER A 212 -6.14 -14.24 -14.15
CA SER A 212 -6.94 -14.17 -15.37
C SER A 212 -7.22 -15.52 -16.04
N LYS A 213 -6.55 -16.61 -15.63
CA LYS A 213 -6.71 -17.96 -16.18
C LYS A 213 -7.43 -18.91 -15.21
N GLY A 214 -7.91 -18.42 -14.07
CA GLY A 214 -8.62 -19.19 -13.05
C GLY A 214 -7.83 -19.35 -11.76
N ILE A 215 -8.16 -20.38 -11.00
CA ILE A 215 -7.51 -20.68 -9.71
C ILE A 215 -6.01 -20.94 -9.93
N VAL A 216 -5.17 -20.35 -9.08
CA VAL A 216 -3.74 -20.64 -9.02
C VAL A 216 -3.57 -21.99 -8.29
N CYS A 217 -3.16 -23.03 -9.02
CA CYS A 217 -3.00 -24.39 -8.52
C CYS A 217 -1.72 -25.05 -9.06
N ARG A 218 -1.32 -26.18 -8.45
CA ARG A 218 -0.02 -26.86 -8.73
C ARG A 218 0.07 -27.43 -10.14
N GLU A 219 -1.06 -27.73 -10.77
CA GLU A 219 -1.15 -28.31 -12.11
C GLU A 219 -0.87 -27.29 -13.23
N ARG A 220 -0.90 -26.00 -12.90
CA ARG A 220 -0.69 -24.94 -13.89
C ARG A 220 0.79 -24.75 -14.22
N ALA A 221 1.15 -25.00 -15.47
CA ALA A 221 2.52 -24.86 -15.97
C ALA A 221 2.93 -23.40 -16.31
N ASP A 222 1.99 -22.46 -16.27
CA ASP A 222 2.20 -21.08 -16.72
C ASP A 222 2.41 -20.07 -15.58
N LEU A 223 2.57 -20.56 -14.35
CA LEU A 223 2.78 -19.73 -13.16
C LEU A 223 4.19 -19.11 -13.15
N ASN A 224 4.27 -17.84 -12.80
CA ASN A 224 5.57 -17.20 -12.52
C ASN A 224 6.09 -17.61 -11.13
N LYS A 225 7.36 -17.32 -10.84
CA LYS A 225 8.01 -17.70 -9.57
C LYS A 225 7.22 -17.26 -8.32
N TYR A 226 6.65 -16.06 -8.32
CA TYR A 226 5.92 -15.51 -7.18
C TYR A 226 4.57 -16.22 -6.95
N LYS A 227 3.88 -16.63 -8.02
CA LYS A 227 2.66 -17.44 -7.93
C LYS A 227 2.95 -18.88 -7.50
N ILE A 228 4.12 -19.41 -7.86
CA ILE A 228 4.57 -20.73 -7.38
C ILE A 228 4.84 -20.65 -5.87
N GLU A 229 5.57 -19.64 -5.41
CA GLU A 229 5.79 -19.36 -3.98
C GLU A 229 4.45 -19.19 -3.24
N ALA A 230 3.44 -18.62 -3.89
CA ALA A 230 2.09 -18.46 -3.34
C ALA A 230 1.42 -19.78 -2.92
N LEU A 231 1.71 -20.88 -3.60
CA LEU A 231 1.08 -22.18 -3.36
C LEU A 231 1.53 -22.84 -2.05
N GLU A 232 2.57 -22.31 -1.38
CA GLU A 232 2.99 -22.79 -0.06
C GLU A 232 2.00 -22.40 1.05
N TYR A 233 1.22 -21.34 0.83
CA TYR A 233 0.32 -20.75 1.84
C TYR A 233 -1.08 -20.44 1.30
N THR A 234 -1.33 -20.66 0.01
CA THR A 234 -2.65 -20.57 -0.62
C THR A 234 -3.01 -21.89 -1.26
N ASN A 235 -4.32 -22.11 -1.46
CA ASN A 235 -4.88 -23.27 -2.13
C ASN A 235 -4.29 -24.61 -1.63
N LEU A 236 -4.27 -24.77 -0.30
CA LEU A 236 -3.69 -25.93 0.38
C LEU A 236 -4.42 -27.24 0.01
N GLU A 237 -5.71 -27.15 -0.29
CA GLU A 237 -6.54 -28.25 -0.80
C GLU A 237 -6.31 -28.53 -2.30
N ASN A 238 -5.48 -27.73 -2.97
CA ASN A 238 -5.11 -27.87 -4.37
C ASN A 238 -6.32 -27.94 -5.33
N THR A 239 -7.29 -27.06 -5.09
CA THR A 239 -8.47 -26.90 -5.94
C THR A 239 -8.09 -26.29 -7.29
N SER A 240 -8.83 -26.62 -8.35
CA SER A 240 -8.68 -26.02 -9.68
C SER A 240 -10.05 -25.63 -10.21
N GLY A 241 -10.10 -24.72 -11.18
CA GLY A 241 -11.36 -24.21 -11.72
C GLY A 241 -11.33 -22.71 -11.99
N GLN A 242 -12.52 -22.15 -12.12
CA GLN A 242 -12.79 -20.74 -12.36
C GLN A 242 -13.28 -20.03 -11.08
N LEU A 243 -13.63 -18.75 -11.21
CA LEU A 243 -14.09 -17.93 -10.09
C LEU A 243 -15.26 -18.56 -9.34
N ILE A 244 -16.27 -19.07 -10.05
CA ILE A 244 -17.47 -19.63 -9.42
C ILE A 244 -17.14 -20.88 -8.57
N ASP A 245 -16.15 -21.67 -8.99
CA ASP A 245 -15.69 -22.85 -8.26
C ASP A 245 -14.99 -22.45 -6.96
N ALA A 246 -14.18 -21.38 -7.01
CA ALA A 246 -13.52 -20.84 -5.82
C ALA A 246 -14.51 -20.20 -4.84
N LEU A 247 -15.54 -19.52 -5.34
CA LEU A 247 -16.57 -18.85 -4.54
C LEU A 247 -17.50 -19.82 -3.81
N ASN A 248 -17.57 -21.08 -4.26
CA ASN A 248 -18.46 -22.07 -3.65
C ASN A 248 -18.18 -22.22 -2.15
N GLN A 249 -19.17 -21.88 -1.32
CA GLN A 249 -19.08 -21.88 0.14
C GLN A 249 -17.98 -20.95 0.71
N ALA A 250 -17.54 -19.93 -0.04
CA ALA A 250 -16.62 -18.92 0.47
C ALA A 250 -17.31 -18.01 1.49
N ASP A 251 -16.57 -17.59 2.51
CA ASP A 251 -17.02 -16.63 3.52
C ASP A 251 -16.70 -15.19 3.09
N ILE A 252 -15.51 -15.02 2.50
CA ILE A 252 -14.96 -13.70 2.15
C ILE A 252 -14.50 -13.73 0.70
N PHE A 253 -14.88 -12.70 -0.06
CA PHE A 253 -14.28 -12.36 -1.34
C PHE A 253 -13.45 -11.08 -1.23
N ILE A 254 -12.25 -11.07 -1.81
CA ILE A 254 -11.38 -9.90 -1.94
C ILE A 254 -11.03 -9.74 -3.42
N GLY A 255 -11.59 -8.71 -4.05
CA GLY A 255 -11.36 -8.35 -5.44
C GLY A 255 -10.24 -7.31 -5.54
N LEU A 256 -9.20 -7.66 -6.30
CA LEU A 256 -8.03 -6.81 -6.61
C LEU A 256 -7.76 -6.88 -8.11
N SER A 257 -8.81 -6.76 -8.91
CA SER A 257 -8.80 -7.16 -10.33
C SER A 257 -9.51 -6.18 -11.25
N LYS A 258 -10.67 -6.55 -11.79
CA LYS A 258 -11.42 -5.82 -12.80
C LYS A 258 -12.85 -5.52 -12.34
N ALA A 259 -13.39 -4.42 -12.85
CA ALA A 259 -14.75 -3.98 -12.62
C ALA A 259 -15.83 -5.03 -13.00
N ASN A 260 -16.98 -4.97 -12.32
CA ASN A 260 -18.22 -5.71 -12.67
C ASN A 260 -18.01 -7.22 -12.87
N LEU A 261 -17.30 -7.84 -11.93
CA LEU A 261 -16.98 -9.27 -11.94
C LEU A 261 -18.02 -10.13 -11.22
N LEU A 262 -18.63 -9.63 -10.13
CA LEU A 262 -19.59 -10.41 -9.35
C LEU A 262 -21.02 -9.97 -9.66
N GLY A 263 -21.90 -10.94 -9.90
CA GLY A 263 -23.34 -10.78 -10.01
C GLY A 263 -24.11 -11.70 -9.07
N ALA A 264 -25.40 -11.88 -9.34
CA ALA A 264 -26.30 -12.68 -8.51
C ALA A 264 -25.84 -14.14 -8.37
N ALA A 265 -25.31 -14.74 -9.44
CA ALA A 265 -24.85 -16.12 -9.44
C ALA A 265 -23.60 -16.30 -8.55
N GLU A 266 -22.64 -15.38 -8.66
CA GLU A 266 -21.40 -15.40 -7.88
C GLU A 266 -21.68 -15.21 -6.38
N ILE A 267 -22.53 -14.24 -6.01
CA ILE A 267 -22.91 -14.04 -4.61
C ILE A 267 -23.72 -15.22 -4.07
N ALA A 268 -24.60 -15.81 -4.87
CA ALA A 268 -25.39 -16.98 -4.45
C ALA A 268 -24.55 -18.27 -4.27
N ALA A 269 -23.35 -18.36 -4.88
CA ALA A 269 -22.44 -19.48 -4.68
C ALA A 269 -21.69 -19.41 -3.33
N MET A 270 -21.55 -18.20 -2.77
CA MET A 270 -20.94 -17.99 -1.46
C MET A 270 -21.85 -18.48 -0.33
N LYS A 271 -21.34 -18.47 0.91
CA LYS A 271 -22.19 -18.71 2.08
C LYS A 271 -23.22 -17.59 2.28
N PRO A 272 -24.33 -17.86 3.00
CA PRO A 272 -25.27 -16.80 3.40
C PRO A 272 -24.57 -15.67 4.14
N GLU A 273 -25.01 -14.44 3.87
CA GLU A 273 -24.44 -13.22 4.47
C GLU A 273 -22.91 -13.06 4.26
N PRO A 274 -22.41 -13.15 3.01
CA PRO A 274 -20.98 -13.13 2.74
C PRO A 274 -20.37 -11.75 2.98
N ILE A 275 -19.04 -11.71 3.15
CA ILE A 275 -18.24 -10.48 3.22
C ILE A 275 -17.56 -10.26 1.88
N VAL A 276 -17.65 -9.05 1.34
CA VAL A 276 -17.10 -8.70 0.02
C VAL A 276 -16.26 -7.43 0.12
N PHE A 277 -14.99 -7.54 -0.25
CA PHE A 277 -14.08 -6.41 -0.43
C PHE A 277 -13.89 -6.25 -1.93
N ALA A 278 -14.62 -5.33 -2.57
CA ALA A 278 -14.58 -5.09 -4.02
C ALA A 278 -13.72 -3.85 -4.31
N LEU A 279 -12.40 -4.05 -4.50
CA LEU A 279 -11.40 -3.00 -4.41
C LEU A 279 -10.88 -2.53 -5.77
N ALA A 280 -11.41 -3.04 -6.89
CA ALA A 280 -11.10 -2.49 -8.20
C ALA A 280 -11.49 -1.01 -8.30
N ASN A 281 -10.59 -0.21 -8.90
CA ASN A 281 -10.80 1.22 -9.13
C ASN A 281 -10.79 1.52 -10.65
N PRO A 282 -11.60 2.48 -11.13
CA PRO A 282 -12.57 3.29 -10.37
C PRO A 282 -13.92 2.58 -10.14
N VAL A 283 -14.19 1.48 -10.84
CA VAL A 283 -15.43 0.70 -10.71
C VAL A 283 -15.11 -0.62 -10.02
N PRO A 284 -15.78 -0.95 -8.89
CA PRO A 284 -15.52 -2.17 -8.12
C PRO A 284 -15.97 -3.44 -8.85
N GLU A 285 -15.55 -4.59 -8.35
CA GLU A 285 -16.01 -5.91 -8.80
C GLU A 285 -17.54 -6.06 -8.70
N ILE A 286 -18.17 -5.38 -7.75
CA ILE A 286 -19.62 -5.26 -7.60
C ILE A 286 -19.96 -3.94 -6.93
N MET A 287 -21.02 -3.27 -7.42
CA MET A 287 -21.51 -2.04 -6.82
C MET A 287 -22.13 -2.30 -5.44
N PRO A 288 -21.87 -1.47 -4.41
CA PRO A 288 -22.39 -1.69 -3.07
C PRO A 288 -23.91 -1.83 -2.97
N ASP A 289 -24.65 -1.07 -3.79
CA ASP A 289 -26.11 -1.15 -3.83
C ASP A 289 -26.60 -2.53 -4.29
N LEU A 290 -25.95 -3.10 -5.32
CA LEU A 290 -26.25 -4.44 -5.81
C LEU A 290 -25.80 -5.51 -4.81
N ALA A 291 -24.62 -5.35 -4.20
CA ALA A 291 -24.13 -6.26 -3.17
C ALA A 291 -25.13 -6.37 -2.01
N LYS A 292 -25.63 -5.23 -1.52
CA LYS A 292 -26.64 -5.17 -0.44
C LYS A 292 -27.96 -5.84 -0.86
N GLN A 293 -28.43 -5.63 -2.09
CA GLN A 293 -29.62 -6.30 -2.62
C GLN A 293 -29.46 -7.82 -2.70
N LEU A 294 -28.25 -8.31 -2.96
CA LEU A 294 -27.92 -9.74 -3.05
C LEU A 294 -27.61 -10.38 -1.70
N GLY A 295 -27.73 -9.66 -0.59
CA GLY A 295 -27.55 -10.19 0.76
C GLY A 295 -26.10 -10.22 1.26
N VAL A 296 -25.19 -9.45 0.66
CA VAL A 296 -23.83 -9.23 1.19
C VAL A 296 -23.93 -8.51 2.54
N LYS A 297 -23.31 -9.08 3.58
CA LYS A 297 -23.38 -8.57 4.96
C LYS A 297 -22.51 -7.35 5.18
N ILE A 298 -21.29 -7.42 4.66
CA ILE A 298 -20.29 -6.35 4.73
C ILE A 298 -19.73 -6.14 3.33
N ILE A 299 -19.81 -4.91 2.86
CA ILE A 299 -19.20 -4.46 1.60
C ILE A 299 -18.14 -3.41 1.94
N ALA A 300 -16.94 -3.59 1.40
CA ALA A 300 -15.85 -2.63 1.44
C ALA A 300 -15.37 -2.35 0.02
N THR A 301 -14.98 -1.10 -0.29
CA THR A 301 -14.53 -0.71 -1.62
C THR A 301 -13.36 0.27 -1.55
N GLY A 302 -12.69 0.55 -2.68
CA GLY A 302 -11.70 1.63 -2.75
C GLY A 302 -12.30 3.04 -2.78
N ARG A 303 -13.63 3.15 -2.92
CA ARG A 303 -14.35 4.40 -3.17
C ARG A 303 -14.67 5.16 -1.87
N ALA A 304 -14.44 6.47 -1.90
CA ALA A 304 -14.64 7.36 -0.76
C ALA A 304 -16.12 7.70 -0.50
N ASP A 305 -16.99 7.49 -1.49
CA ASP A 305 -18.42 7.78 -1.40
C ASP A 305 -19.24 6.63 -0.79
N TYR A 306 -18.60 5.54 -0.38
CA TYR A 306 -19.22 4.41 0.30
C TYR A 306 -18.59 4.14 1.68
N PRO A 307 -19.33 3.51 2.61
CA PRO A 307 -18.76 3.04 3.87
C PRO A 307 -17.63 2.02 3.66
N ASN A 308 -16.82 1.79 4.71
CA ASN A 308 -15.72 0.82 4.70
C ASN A 308 -14.73 1.03 3.54
N GLN A 309 -14.27 2.27 3.35
CA GLN A 309 -13.29 2.57 2.32
C GLN A 309 -11.93 1.92 2.65
N VAL A 310 -11.47 1.02 1.79
CA VAL A 310 -10.08 0.54 1.79
C VAL A 310 -9.24 1.55 1.01
N ASN A 311 -8.44 2.33 1.73
CA ASN A 311 -7.56 3.31 1.13
C ASN A 311 -6.16 3.26 1.74
N ASN A 312 -5.15 3.03 0.89
CA ASN A 312 -3.75 2.89 1.29
C ASN A 312 -3.21 4.12 2.03
N VAL A 313 -3.84 5.29 1.84
CA VAL A 313 -3.59 6.51 2.62
C VAL A 313 -3.52 6.22 4.11
N LEU A 314 -4.33 5.30 4.63
CA LEU A 314 -4.43 4.95 6.05
C LEU A 314 -3.18 4.23 6.59
N ALA A 315 -2.31 3.73 5.71
CA ALA A 315 -1.22 2.84 6.07
C ALA A 315 0.16 3.48 5.79
N PHE A 316 0.43 3.87 4.55
CA PHE A 316 1.79 4.19 4.12
C PHE A 316 2.49 5.32 4.90
N PRO A 317 1.82 6.41 5.34
CA PRO A 317 2.51 7.49 6.03
C PRO A 317 3.10 7.03 7.37
N GLY A 318 2.27 6.35 8.18
CA GLY A 318 2.68 5.85 9.49
C GLY A 318 3.71 4.72 9.39
N ILE A 319 3.54 3.80 8.42
CA ILE A 319 4.46 2.67 8.22
C ILE A 319 5.86 3.16 7.85
N LEU A 320 5.98 4.02 6.83
CA LEU A 320 7.28 4.46 6.37
C LEU A 320 7.96 5.36 7.41
N LYS A 321 7.20 6.23 8.09
CA LYS A 321 7.71 7.05 9.20
C LYS A 321 8.30 6.19 10.31
N ALA A 322 7.57 5.17 10.77
CA ALA A 322 8.05 4.27 11.81
C ALA A 322 9.30 3.50 11.37
N ALA A 323 9.33 3.02 10.12
CA ALA A 323 10.49 2.32 9.57
C ALA A 323 11.74 3.21 9.47
N MET A 324 11.56 4.48 9.09
CA MET A 324 12.64 5.47 9.04
C MET A 324 13.20 5.77 10.43
N ASP A 325 12.32 5.97 11.43
CA ASP A 325 12.73 6.24 12.81
C ASP A 325 13.42 5.02 13.45
N LYS A 326 12.98 3.80 13.10
CA LYS A 326 13.64 2.55 13.50
C LYS A 326 14.91 2.22 12.71
N LYS A 327 15.16 2.91 11.59
CA LYS A 327 16.24 2.58 10.64
C LYS A 327 16.21 1.11 10.22
N SER A 328 15.03 0.57 9.94
CA SER A 328 14.81 -0.85 9.66
C SER A 328 14.04 -1.09 8.36
N GLN A 329 14.35 -2.18 7.65
CA GLN A 329 13.53 -2.61 6.53
C GLN A 329 12.13 -3.03 6.99
N ILE A 330 11.12 -2.73 6.17
CA ILE A 330 9.72 -3.07 6.45
C ILE A 330 9.48 -4.56 6.19
N ASN A 331 8.98 -5.25 7.20
CA ASN A 331 8.68 -6.68 7.19
C ASN A 331 7.22 -6.96 7.62
N ASN A 332 6.77 -8.20 7.44
CA ASN A 332 5.38 -8.57 7.68
C ASN A 332 4.93 -8.43 9.14
N LYS A 333 5.83 -8.54 10.13
CA LYS A 333 5.47 -8.26 11.53
C LYS A 333 5.12 -6.79 11.73
N MET A 334 5.86 -5.87 11.10
CA MET A 334 5.54 -4.44 11.11
C MET A 334 4.21 -4.18 10.39
N LEU A 335 3.95 -4.84 9.26
CA LEU A 335 2.69 -4.69 8.53
C LEU A 335 1.49 -5.22 9.32
N ILE A 336 1.62 -6.36 10.00
CA ILE A 336 0.59 -6.88 10.90
C ILE A 336 0.34 -5.90 12.06
N SER A 337 1.41 -5.36 12.65
CA SER A 337 1.31 -4.35 13.71
C SER A 337 0.57 -3.09 13.23
N ALA A 338 0.88 -2.62 12.02
CA ALA A 338 0.20 -1.51 11.38
C ALA A 338 -1.30 -1.80 11.19
N ALA A 339 -1.65 -3.00 10.70
CA ALA A 339 -3.04 -3.40 10.51
C ALA A 339 -3.80 -3.49 11.83
N GLN A 340 -3.16 -3.98 12.90
CA GLN A 340 -3.73 -4.02 14.24
C GLN A 340 -3.95 -2.61 14.82
N GLY A 341 -2.96 -1.71 14.66
CA GLY A 341 -3.08 -0.31 15.06
C GLY A 341 -4.22 0.41 14.33
N LEU A 342 -4.32 0.19 13.02
CA LEU A 342 -5.41 0.76 12.21
C LEU A 342 -6.78 0.20 12.62
N ALA A 343 -6.87 -1.11 12.86
CA ALA A 343 -8.10 -1.75 13.31
C ALA A 343 -8.54 -1.23 14.68
N ALA A 344 -7.60 -0.93 15.58
CA ALA A 344 -7.87 -0.41 16.92
C ALA A 344 -8.51 0.99 16.92
N CYS A 345 -8.33 1.79 15.85
CA CYS A 345 -9.00 3.09 15.71
C CYS A 345 -10.53 2.99 15.59
N VAL A 346 -11.06 1.79 15.32
CA VAL A 346 -12.51 1.54 15.33
C VAL A 346 -12.85 0.78 16.60
N GLU A 347 -13.16 1.52 17.67
CA GLU A 347 -13.47 0.94 18.99
C GLU A 347 -14.70 0.02 18.95
N ASN A 348 -15.76 0.47 18.27
CA ASN A 348 -17.04 -0.22 18.16
C ASN A 348 -17.34 -0.49 16.68
N PRO A 349 -16.76 -1.54 16.08
CA PRO A 349 -16.99 -1.84 14.68
C PRO A 349 -18.46 -2.19 14.44
N CYS A 350 -18.98 -1.78 13.28
CA CYS A 350 -20.31 -2.15 12.80
C CYS A 350 -20.25 -2.46 11.30
N PHE A 351 -21.34 -2.97 10.71
CA PHE A 351 -21.32 -3.41 9.30
C PHE A 351 -20.97 -2.28 8.31
N GLU A 352 -21.20 -1.02 8.68
CA GLU A 352 -20.87 0.16 7.88
C GLU A 352 -19.58 0.88 8.36
N LYS A 353 -18.92 0.40 9.43
CA LYS A 353 -17.65 0.96 9.91
C LYS A 353 -16.76 -0.13 10.49
N ILE A 354 -16.00 -0.80 9.62
CA ILE A 354 -14.91 -1.72 9.99
C ILE A 354 -13.51 -1.12 9.74
N ILE A 355 -13.42 -0.02 9.00
CA ILE A 355 -12.18 0.70 8.68
C ILE A 355 -12.38 2.17 9.09
N PRO A 356 -11.41 2.82 9.75
CA PRO A 356 -11.53 4.24 10.09
C PRO A 356 -11.39 5.13 8.85
N MET A 357 -11.80 6.39 8.95
CA MET A 357 -11.57 7.36 7.88
C MET A 357 -10.21 8.03 8.03
N ALA A 358 -9.65 8.55 6.93
CA ALA A 358 -8.33 9.20 6.93
C ALA A 358 -8.25 10.45 7.82
N PHE A 359 -9.38 11.04 8.19
CA PHE A 359 -9.43 12.20 9.08
C PHE A 359 -10.03 11.87 10.46
N ASP A 360 -10.24 10.59 10.77
CA ASP A 360 -10.52 10.20 12.15
C ASP A 360 -9.28 10.48 13.00
N ASP A 361 -9.47 10.99 14.22
CA ASP A 361 -8.39 11.43 15.08
C ASP A 361 -7.42 10.27 15.42
N GLY A 362 -6.12 10.54 15.34
CA GLY A 362 -5.08 9.60 15.78
C GLY A 362 -4.84 8.38 14.89
N VAL A 363 -5.45 8.28 13.70
CA VAL A 363 -5.28 7.10 12.80
C VAL A 363 -3.80 6.83 12.48
N PHE A 364 -3.08 7.84 12.00
CA PHE A 364 -1.67 7.69 11.60
C PHE A 364 -0.74 7.47 12.79
N ASP A 365 -1.03 8.15 13.90
CA ASP A 365 -0.30 7.96 15.16
C ASP A 365 -0.50 6.53 15.68
N SER A 366 -1.72 5.98 15.59
CA SER A 366 -1.99 4.59 16.00
C SER A 366 -1.18 3.59 15.17
N VAL A 367 -1.14 3.76 13.84
CA VAL A 367 -0.33 2.94 12.95
C VAL A 367 1.16 3.04 13.30
N TYR A 368 1.66 4.27 13.47
CA TYR A 368 3.05 4.52 13.84
C TYR A 368 3.39 3.87 15.19
N GLN A 369 2.60 4.13 16.23
CA GLN A 369 2.84 3.62 17.58
C GLN A 369 2.77 2.10 17.66
N ALA A 370 1.80 1.48 16.98
CA ALA A 370 1.69 0.03 16.93
C ALA A 370 2.94 -0.63 16.33
N ILE A 371 3.55 -0.01 15.32
CA ILE A 371 4.83 -0.46 14.79
C ILE A 371 5.95 -0.19 15.80
N MET A 372 5.98 0.98 16.44
CA MET A 372 7.05 1.36 17.38
C MET A 372 7.14 0.48 18.63
N GLN A 373 6.02 -0.10 19.07
CA GLN A 373 5.93 -0.93 20.27
C GLN A 373 6.39 -2.39 20.07
N ASN A 374 6.38 -2.89 18.83
CA ASN A 374 6.89 -4.22 18.45
C ASN A 374 8.33 -4.16 17.94
#